data_AF-A0A952UH87-F1
#
_entry.id   AF-A0A952UH87-F1
#
_cell.length_a   1.000
_cell.length_b   1.000
_cell.length_c   1.000
_cell.angle_alpha   90.00
_cell.angle_beta   90.00
_cell.angle_gamma   90.00
#
_symmetry.space_group_name_H-M   'P 1'
#
loop_
_entity.id
_entity.type
_entity.pdbx_description
1 polymer ?
#
loop_
_entity_poly.entity_id
_entity_poly.type
_entity_poly.pdbx_seq_one_letter_code
_entity_poly.pdbx_strand_id
1 'polypeptide(L)'
;MPDKPDVHLKVVRNMPPDPIDVQDFLATIEGVHQATVWWAGQNLLARVTVNDWSLLTEIDLRQACIDKLGPEYAPSLLMLERISGDSAERAA
;
A
#
# COMPACT_ATOMS: atom_id res chain seq x y z
N MET A 1 9.35 27.36 -38.01
CA MET A 1 8.59 27.54 -36.76
C MET A 1 9.24 26.64 -35.72
N PRO A 2 9.71 27.14 -34.57
CA PRO A 2 10.17 26.26 -33.51
C PRO A 2 9.00 25.95 -32.56
N ASP A 3 8.58 24.69 -32.56
CA ASP A 3 7.74 24.10 -31.51
C ASP A 3 8.40 24.32 -30.15
N LYS A 4 7.68 24.99 -29.24
CA LYS A 4 8.08 25.09 -27.83
C LYS A 4 7.82 23.73 -27.19
N PRO A 5 8.76 23.16 -26.42
CA PRO A 5 8.44 22.01 -25.60
C PRO A 5 7.54 22.47 -24.44
N ASP A 6 6.31 21.96 -24.41
CA ASP A 6 5.42 22.01 -23.25
C ASP A 6 6.06 21.21 -22.12
N VAL A 7 6.79 21.91 -21.25
CA VAL A 7 7.30 21.35 -20.00
C VAL A 7 6.14 21.29 -19.02
N HIS A 8 5.43 20.16 -19.02
CA HIS A 8 4.57 19.79 -17.91
C HIS A 8 5.48 19.56 -16.69
N LEU A 9 5.71 20.63 -15.92
CA LEU A 9 6.28 20.53 -14.57
C LEU A 9 5.36 19.63 -13.75
N LYS A 10 5.72 18.34 -13.64
CA LYS A 10 5.21 17.48 -12.57
C LYS A 10 5.65 18.14 -11.27
N VAL A 11 4.71 18.75 -10.57
CA VAL A 11 4.90 19.22 -9.20
C VAL A 11 5.22 17.98 -8.37
N VAL A 12 6.50 17.70 -8.18
CA VAL A 12 6.97 16.70 -7.23
C VAL A 12 6.70 17.33 -5.86
N ARG A 13 5.52 17.06 -5.28
CA ARG A 13 5.26 17.42 -3.89
C ARG A 13 6.24 16.61 -3.06
N ASN A 14 7.30 17.25 -2.61
CA ASN A 14 8.34 16.67 -1.76
C ASN A 14 7.83 16.49 -0.32
N MET A 15 6.61 15.97 -0.18
CA MET A 15 5.95 15.67 1.08
C MET A 15 6.20 14.18 1.38
N PRO A 16 6.56 13.82 2.62
CA PRO A 16 6.68 12.41 2.97
C PRO A 16 5.36 11.68 2.69
N PRO A 17 5.40 10.42 2.27
CA PRO A 17 4.21 9.66 1.94
C PRO A 17 3.28 9.58 3.15
N ASP A 18 1.99 9.84 2.92
CA ASP A 18 0.97 9.69 3.96
C ASP A 18 0.69 8.20 4.17
N PRO A 19 0.86 7.65 5.39
CA PRO A 19 0.50 6.27 5.68
C PRO A 19 -0.96 5.95 5.35
N ILE A 20 -1.86 6.93 5.44
CA ILE A 20 -3.29 6.76 5.14
C ILE A 20 -3.49 6.40 3.66
N ASP A 21 -2.77 7.04 2.75
CA ASP A 21 -2.87 6.75 1.31
C ASP A 21 -2.48 5.29 1.00
N VAL A 22 -1.43 4.79 1.66
CA VAL A 22 -0.98 3.39 1.51
C VAL A 22 -1.98 2.43 2.13
N GLN A 23 -2.51 2.77 3.31
CA GLN A 23 -3.51 1.97 4.00
C GLN A 23 -4.78 1.83 3.16
N ASP A 24 -5.30 2.94 2.66
CA ASP A 24 -6.51 2.98 1.84
C ASP A 24 -6.30 2.19 0.54
N PHE A 25 -5.14 2.33 -0.10
CA PHE A 25 -4.81 1.53 -1.28
C PHE A 25 -4.74 0.03 -0.98
N LEU A 26 -4.02 -0.39 0.06
CA LEU A 26 -3.91 -1.80 0.43
C LEU A 26 -5.28 -2.42 0.73
N ALA A 27 -6.20 -1.66 1.33
CA ALA A 27 -7.56 -2.11 1.59
C ALA A 27 -8.40 -2.33 0.31
N THR A 28 -7.99 -1.80 -0.84
CA THR A 28 -8.66 -2.05 -2.13
C THR A 28 -8.23 -3.36 -2.82
N ILE A 29 -7.16 -4.00 -2.35
CA ILE A 29 -6.61 -5.21 -2.99
C ILE A 29 -7.43 -6.43 -2.61
N GLU A 30 -7.89 -7.19 -3.60
CA GLU A 30 -8.66 -8.41 -3.37
C GLU A 30 -7.87 -9.42 -2.53
N GLY A 31 -8.52 -9.94 -1.50
CA GLY A 31 -7.90 -10.85 -0.54
C GLY A 31 -7.23 -10.15 0.64
N VAL A 32 -7.07 -8.83 0.65
CA VAL A 32 -6.74 -8.07 1.86
C VAL A 32 -8.01 -7.89 2.70
N HIS A 33 -7.93 -8.31 3.96
CA HIS A 33 -9.01 -8.13 4.95
C HIS A 33 -8.83 -6.84 5.74
N GLN A 34 -7.61 -6.57 6.18
CA GLN A 34 -7.28 -5.38 6.96
C GLN A 34 -5.85 -4.93 6.63
N ALA A 35 -5.64 -3.61 6.56
CA ALA A 35 -4.33 -3.01 6.47
C ALA A 35 -4.18 -1.94 7.56
N THR A 36 -2.99 -1.83 8.13
CA THR A 36 -2.61 -0.74 9.02
C THR A 36 -1.21 -0.30 8.66
N VAL A 37 -1.02 0.99 8.43
CA VAL A 37 0.27 1.56 8.00
C VAL A 37 0.64 2.72 8.90
N TRP A 38 1.91 2.79 9.29
CA TRP A 38 2.40 3.86 10.17
C TRP A 38 3.89 4.11 9.96
N TRP A 39 4.34 5.30 10.39
CA TRP A 39 5.76 5.64 10.44
C TRP A 39 6.41 5.14 11.73
N ALA A 40 7.58 4.53 11.60
CA ALA A 40 8.48 4.22 12.72
C ALA A 40 9.88 4.82 12.43
N GLY A 41 10.10 6.03 12.94
CA GLY A 41 11.28 6.82 12.58
C GLY A 41 11.22 7.21 11.10
N GLN A 42 12.21 6.78 10.32
CA GLN A 42 12.29 7.03 8.87
C GLN A 42 11.74 5.89 8.01
N ASN A 43 11.20 4.84 8.63
CA ASN A 43 10.69 3.66 7.93
C ASN A 43 9.17 3.67 7.92
N LEU A 44 8.59 3.43 6.75
CA LEU A 44 7.17 3.17 6.61
C LEU A 44 6.93 1.68 6.86
N LEU A 45 6.09 1.34 7.83
CA LEU A 45 5.78 -0.03 8.20
C LEU A 45 4.31 -0.33 7.88
N ALA A 46 4.04 -1.56 7.46
CA ALA A 46 2.69 -2.04 7.24
C ALA A 46 2.46 -3.39 7.93
N ARG A 47 1.28 -3.55 8.53
CA ARG A 47 0.72 -4.85 8.89
C ARG A 47 -0.51 -5.09 8.03
N VAL A 48 -0.52 -6.21 7.32
CA VAL A 48 -1.60 -6.57 6.41
C VAL A 48 -2.11 -7.95 6.78
N THR A 49 -3.41 -8.03 7.02
CA THR A 49 -4.12 -9.28 7.22
C THR A 49 -4.81 -9.65 5.92
N VAL A 50 -4.52 -10.83 5.40
CA VAL A 50 -5.12 -11.36 4.16
C VAL A 50 -5.94 -12.61 4.44
N ASN A 51 -6.90 -12.89 3.56
CA ASN A 51 -7.66 -14.14 3.61
C ASN A 51 -6.74 -15.35 3.34
N ASP A 52 -7.04 -16.50 3.94
CA ASP A 52 -6.29 -17.75 3.78
C ASP A 52 -6.28 -18.29 2.33
N TRP A 53 -7.35 -18.05 1.57
CA TRP A 53 -7.43 -18.38 0.15
C TRP A 53 -6.61 -17.45 -0.76
N SER A 54 -6.16 -16.31 -0.25
CA SER A 54 -5.39 -15.35 -1.05
C SER A 54 -3.95 -15.84 -1.26
N LEU A 55 -3.43 -15.74 -2.49
CA LEU A 55 -2.02 -16.06 -2.77
C LEU A 55 -1.08 -14.87 -2.55
N LEU A 56 -1.57 -13.74 -2.03
CA LEU A 56 -0.77 -12.54 -1.81
C LEU A 56 0.44 -12.82 -0.91
N THR A 57 1.60 -12.32 -1.33
CA THR A 57 2.83 -12.29 -0.53
C THR A 57 3.19 -10.86 -0.14
N GLU A 58 4.13 -10.73 0.80
CA GLU A 58 4.68 -9.41 1.17
C GLU A 58 5.32 -8.69 -0.03
N ILE A 59 5.92 -9.45 -0.94
CA ILE A 59 6.56 -8.93 -2.16
C ILE A 59 5.50 -8.37 -3.10
N ASP A 60 4.41 -9.10 -3.33
CA ASP A 60 3.31 -8.67 -4.21
C ASP A 60 2.68 -7.38 -3.72
N LEU A 61 2.39 -7.29 -2.41
CA LEU A 61 1.79 -6.11 -1.81
C LEU A 61 2.71 -4.89 -1.86
N ARG A 62 4.01 -5.09 -1.61
CA ARG A 62 5.00 -4.02 -1.72
C ARG A 62 5.13 -3.54 -3.17
N GLN A 63 5.20 -4.47 -4.13
CA GLN A 63 5.29 -4.12 -5.55
C GLN A 63 4.03 -3.38 -6.01
N ALA A 64 2.84 -3.81 -5.56
CA ALA A 64 1.58 -3.10 -5.84
C ALA A 64 1.60 -1.64 -5.34
N CYS A 65 2.18 -1.39 -4.15
CA CYS A 65 2.34 -0.03 -3.63
C CYS A 65 3.29 0.80 -4.52
N ILE A 66 4.42 0.22 -4.95
CA ILE A 66 5.38 0.87 -5.85
C ILE A 66 4.72 1.24 -7.18
N ASP A 67 4.02 0.29 -7.78
CA ASP A 67 3.42 0.45 -9.11
C ASP A 67 2.28 1.47 -9.10
N LYS A 68 1.52 1.55 -8.01
CA LYS A 68 0.34 2.42 -7.91
C LYS A 68 0.65 3.82 -7.36
N LEU A 69 1.40 3.89 -6.26
CA LEU A 69 1.59 5.11 -5.48
C LEU A 69 3.00 5.69 -5.65
N GLY A 70 3.99 4.84 -5.95
CA GLY A 70 5.38 5.22 -6.13
C GLY A 70 6.30 4.54 -5.12
N PRO A 71 7.62 4.51 -5.40
CA PRO A 71 8.60 3.80 -4.57
C PRO A 71 8.69 4.33 -3.12
N GLU A 72 8.39 5.61 -2.90
CA GLU A 72 8.38 6.21 -1.57
C GLU A 72 7.24 5.69 -0.68
N TYR A 73 6.13 5.25 -1.28
CA TYR A 73 4.96 4.68 -0.58
C TYR A 73 5.12 3.19 -0.27
N ALA A 74 6.24 2.57 -0.69
CA ALA A 74 6.50 1.16 -0.43
C ALA A 74 6.90 0.95 1.04
N PRO A 75 6.17 0.13 1.82
CA PRO A 75 6.56 -0.17 3.19
C PRO A 75 7.93 -0.86 3.22
N SER A 76 8.86 -0.31 4.01
CA SER A 76 10.21 -0.86 4.18
C SER A 76 10.17 -2.24 4.82
N LEU A 77 9.18 -2.46 5.69
CA LEU A 77 8.81 -3.75 6.25
C LEU A 77 7.29 -3.90 6.16
N LEU A 78 6.86 -5.07 5.69
CA LEU A 78 5.45 -5.43 5.61
C LEU A 78 5.30 -6.77 6.31
N MET A 79 4.52 -6.81 7.39
CA MET A 79 4.16 -8.06 8.06
C MET A 79 2.84 -8.55 7.49
N LEU A 80 2.82 -9.80 7.01
CA LEU A 80 1.63 -10.43 6.47
C LEU A 80 1.09 -11.48 7.44
N GLU A 81 -0.17 -11.33 7.83
CA GLU A 81 -0.92 -12.29 8.64
C GLU A 81 -2.02 -12.91 7.79
N ARG A 82 -2.34 -14.19 8.02
CA ARG A 82 -3.42 -14.89 7.31
C ARG A 82 -4.53 -15.24 8.28
N ILE A 83 -5.77 -14.93 7.90
CA ILE A 83 -6.96 -15.33 8.65
C ILE A 83 -7.77 -16.34 7.84
N SER A 84 -8.25 -17.38 8.53
CA SER A 84 -9.20 -18.31 7.93
C SER A 84 -10.57 -17.66 7.81
N GLY A 85 -11.25 -17.87 6.69
CA GLY A 85 -12.54 -17.26 6.35
C GLY A 85 -13.73 -17.58 7.29
N ASP A 86 -13.49 -18.19 8.45
CA ASP A 86 -14.52 -18.70 9.37
C ASP A 86 -14.73 -17.81 10.62
N SER A 87 -14.36 -16.51 10.57
CA SER A 87 -14.42 -15.64 11.76
C SER A 87 -15.07 -14.27 11.57
N ALA A 88 -15.73 -14.01 10.44
CA ALA A 88 -16.37 -12.71 10.17
C ALA A 88 -17.92 -12.73 10.22
N GLU A 89 -18.54 -13.72 10.86
CA GLU A 89 -20.02 -13.77 11.03
C GLU A 89 -20.50 -13.69 12.50
N ARG A 90 -19.71 -13.19 13.45
CA ARG A 90 -20.12 -13.15 14.87
C ARG A 90 -19.89 -11.83 15.62
N ALA A 91 -20.05 -10.70 14.94
CA ALA A 91 -20.21 -9.41 15.61
C ALA A 91 -21.19 -8.48 14.88
N ALA A 92 -22.40 -8.98 14.62
CA ALA A 92 -23.58 -8.18 14.29
C ALA A 92 -24.81 -8.76 15.00
#